data_AF-W2PI38-F1
#
_entry.id   AF-W2PI38-F1
#
_cell.length_a   1.000
_cell.length_b   1.000
_cell.length_c   1.000
_cell.angle_alpha   90.00
_cell.angle_beta   90.00
_cell.angle_gamma   90.00
#
_symmetry.space_group_name_H-M   'P 1'
#
loop_
_entity.id
_entity.type
_entity.pdbx_description
1 polymer ?
#
loop_
_entity_poly.entity_id
_entity_poly.type
_entity_poly.pdbx_seq_one_letter_code
_entity_poly.pdbx_strand_id
1 'polypeptide(L)'
;MKVMPRIQCLIVVTQEQTSAFTNFGYIKYLYQMVEPIRSKYPNKFKIYTTKADRKLLIHTKLVIIDDVYLSIGSANWNRRSMTADPELNAEVVDGDTVKAPEGVTVGKLPRDFRIRKFVEMTGLSYEKLDAMTFVEAADQLAIAATKASTILAVNNVKHRWYFFTITESMRKISDPQFNCNGNAS
;
A
#
# COMPACT_ATOMS: atom_id res chain seq x y z
N MET A 1 -11.00 13.04 -2.75
CA MET A 1 -9.85 13.66 -3.48
C MET A 1 -9.43 15.05 -2.99
N LYS A 2 -10.17 15.74 -2.10
CA LYS A 2 -9.81 17.10 -1.61
C LYS A 2 -8.44 17.20 -0.91
N VAL A 3 -7.88 16.08 -0.44
CA VAL A 3 -6.59 16.04 0.28
C VAL A 3 -5.37 15.89 -0.63
N MET A 4 -5.52 15.35 -1.83
CA MET A 4 -4.40 15.04 -2.74
C MET A 4 -3.56 16.25 -3.18
N PRO A 5 -4.09 17.48 -3.28
CA PRO A 5 -3.24 18.65 -3.51
C PRO A 5 -2.15 18.84 -2.45
N ARG A 6 -2.42 18.45 -1.19
CA ARG A 6 -1.51 18.61 -0.04
C ARG A 6 -0.59 17.40 0.19
N ILE A 7 -1.05 16.18 -0.15
CA ILE A 7 -0.21 14.97 -0.04
C ILE A 7 1.00 15.09 -0.97
N GLN A 8 2.20 14.81 -0.47
CA GLN A 8 3.42 14.83 -1.27
C GLN A 8 3.53 13.56 -2.14
N CYS A 9 3.38 12.39 -1.53
CA CYS A 9 3.41 11.10 -2.22
C CYS A 9 2.54 10.07 -1.48
N LEU A 10 1.91 9.17 -2.24
CA LEU A 10 1.20 7.99 -1.75
C LEU A 10 1.80 6.77 -2.46
N ILE A 11 2.37 5.85 -1.67
CA ILE A 11 3.04 4.65 -2.16
C ILE A 11 2.22 3.44 -1.71
N VAL A 12 1.92 2.55 -2.66
CA VAL A 12 1.25 1.28 -2.38
C VAL A 12 2.15 0.16 -2.87
N VAL A 13 2.48 -0.79 -1.99
CA VAL A 13 3.18 -2.03 -2.36
C VAL A 13 2.24 -3.18 -2.08
N THR A 14 1.73 -3.82 -3.12
CA THR A 14 0.69 -4.84 -3.02
C THR A 14 0.95 -5.98 -3.98
N GLN A 15 0.46 -7.17 -3.63
CA GLN A 15 0.52 -8.34 -4.49
C GLN A 15 -0.15 -8.05 -5.84
N GLU A 16 0.57 -8.28 -6.94
CA GLU A 16 0.01 -8.22 -8.28
C GLU A 16 -1.16 -9.20 -8.44
N GLN A 17 -2.25 -8.73 -9.03
CA GLN A 17 -3.39 -9.57 -9.39
C GLN A 17 -3.27 -9.95 -10.87
N THR A 18 -2.96 -11.21 -11.15
CA THR A 18 -2.61 -11.67 -12.50
C THR A 18 -3.74 -12.41 -13.22
N SER A 19 -4.76 -12.89 -12.50
CA SER A 19 -5.88 -13.65 -13.10
C SER A 19 -7.25 -13.07 -12.75
N ALA A 20 -8.17 -13.20 -13.70
CA ALA A 20 -9.54 -12.72 -13.64
C ALA A 20 -10.37 -13.38 -12.53
N PHE A 21 -10.09 -14.67 -12.26
CA PHE A 21 -10.90 -15.53 -11.39
C PHE A 21 -10.15 -16.05 -10.17
N THR A 22 -8.81 -16.01 -10.18
CA THR A 22 -8.06 -16.16 -8.92
C THR A 22 -8.42 -15.00 -8.01
N ASN A 23 -8.68 -15.28 -6.75
CA ASN A 23 -9.19 -14.29 -5.80
C ASN A 23 -10.47 -13.60 -6.31
N PHE A 24 -11.41 -14.33 -6.92
CA PHE A 24 -12.79 -13.85 -7.13
C PHE A 24 -12.95 -12.42 -7.71
N GLY A 25 -12.16 -12.05 -8.72
CA GLY A 25 -12.28 -10.75 -9.39
C GLY A 25 -11.58 -9.57 -8.71
N TYR A 26 -10.72 -9.80 -7.70
CA TYR A 26 -9.94 -8.74 -7.03
C TYR A 26 -9.14 -7.86 -8.00
N ILE A 27 -8.73 -8.36 -9.16
CA ILE A 27 -8.09 -7.55 -10.21
C ILE A 27 -8.97 -6.37 -10.68
N LYS A 28 -10.30 -6.56 -10.77
CA LYS A 28 -11.25 -5.50 -11.12
C LYS A 28 -11.37 -4.49 -9.98
N TYR A 29 -11.52 -4.96 -8.75
CA TYR A 29 -11.72 -4.08 -7.60
C TYR A 29 -10.46 -3.24 -7.33
N LEU A 30 -9.27 -3.84 -7.47
CA LEU A 30 -8.01 -3.11 -7.40
C LEU A 30 -7.95 -2.01 -8.47
N TYR A 31 -8.30 -2.32 -9.73
CA TYR A 31 -8.37 -1.31 -10.79
C TYR A 31 -9.35 -0.18 -10.44
N GLN A 32 -10.57 -0.50 -10.00
CA GLN A 32 -11.58 0.49 -9.66
C GLN A 32 -11.18 1.39 -8.48
N MET A 33 -10.41 0.86 -7.51
CA MET A 33 -9.87 1.64 -6.40
C MET A 33 -8.72 2.56 -6.83
N VAL A 34 -7.82 2.06 -7.67
CA VAL A 34 -6.58 2.74 -8.06
C VAL A 34 -6.79 3.77 -9.17
N GLU A 35 -7.64 3.48 -10.15
CA GLU A 35 -7.78 4.29 -11.36
C GLU A 35 -8.12 5.77 -11.07
N PRO A 36 -9.08 6.11 -10.19
CA PRO A 36 -9.45 7.51 -9.98
C PRO A 36 -8.31 8.38 -9.43
N ILE A 37 -7.49 7.82 -8.52
CA ILE A 37 -6.37 8.56 -7.93
C ILE A 37 -5.17 8.61 -8.87
N ARG A 38 -4.87 7.50 -9.55
CA ARG A 38 -3.77 7.41 -10.50
C ARG A 38 -3.95 8.36 -11.67
N SER A 39 -5.15 8.41 -12.26
CA SER A 39 -5.41 9.22 -13.45
C SER A 39 -5.46 10.71 -13.15
N LYS A 40 -5.84 11.10 -11.91
CA LYS A 40 -5.85 12.50 -11.51
C LYS A 40 -4.52 13.00 -10.93
N TYR A 41 -3.74 12.12 -10.30
CA TYR A 41 -2.49 12.49 -9.63
C TYR A 41 -1.34 11.50 -9.94
N PRO A 42 -0.99 11.32 -11.22
CA PRO A 42 -0.02 10.30 -11.65
C PRO A 42 1.37 10.48 -11.04
N ASN A 43 1.76 11.72 -10.73
CA ASN A 43 3.06 12.02 -10.14
C ASN A 43 3.11 11.82 -8.61
N LYS A 44 1.95 11.68 -7.96
CA LYS A 44 1.86 11.54 -6.50
C LYS A 44 1.54 10.12 -6.07
N PHE A 45 0.87 9.34 -6.91
CA PHE A 45 0.47 7.97 -6.61
C PHE A 45 1.40 6.97 -7.30
N LYS A 46 2.11 6.17 -6.50
CA LYS A 46 3.04 5.13 -6.99
C LYS A 46 2.55 3.77 -6.48
N ILE A 47 2.45 2.78 -7.37
CA ILE A 47 2.05 1.43 -7.01
C ILE A 47 3.05 0.40 -7.51
N TYR A 48 3.46 -0.49 -6.61
CA TYR A 48 4.50 -1.48 -6.82
C TYR A 48 4.04 -2.87 -6.38
N THR A 49 4.78 -3.87 -6.84
CA THR A 49 4.67 -5.29 -6.49
C THR A 49 6.08 -5.88 -6.40
N THR A 50 6.22 -7.16 -6.09
CA THR A 50 7.48 -7.88 -6.23
C THR A 50 7.64 -8.43 -7.64
N LYS A 51 8.88 -8.57 -8.11
CA LYS A 51 9.20 -9.24 -9.38
C LYS A 51 8.74 -10.70 -9.33
N ALA A 52 8.11 -11.18 -10.41
CA ALA A 52 7.49 -12.49 -10.47
C ALA A 52 8.49 -13.65 -10.30
N ASP A 53 9.70 -13.51 -10.82
CA ASP A 53 10.80 -14.49 -10.73
C ASP A 53 11.31 -14.69 -9.29
N ARG A 54 11.10 -13.71 -8.41
CA ARG A 54 11.45 -13.81 -6.98
C ARG A 54 10.51 -14.70 -6.17
N LYS A 55 9.32 -15.03 -6.70
CA LYS A 55 8.32 -15.87 -6.03
C LYS A 55 7.99 -15.42 -4.60
N LEU A 56 8.00 -14.11 -4.37
CA LEU A 56 7.65 -13.51 -3.08
C LEU A 56 6.15 -13.24 -3.03
N LEU A 57 5.55 -13.52 -1.88
CA LEU A 57 4.16 -13.20 -1.58
C LEU A 57 4.10 -12.00 -0.64
N ILE A 58 3.40 -10.95 -1.04
CA ILE A 58 3.09 -9.82 -0.16
C ILE A 58 1.86 -10.20 0.68
N HIS A 59 2.11 -10.72 1.88
CA HIS A 59 1.05 -11.00 2.86
C HIS A 59 0.94 -9.92 3.95
N THR A 60 1.73 -8.84 3.85
CA THR A 60 1.75 -7.73 4.80
C THR A 60 0.43 -6.97 4.83
N LYS A 61 0.01 -6.54 6.03
CA LYS A 61 -1.04 -5.53 6.23
C LYS A 61 -0.50 -4.45 7.16
N LEU A 62 -0.13 -3.33 6.56
CA LEU A 62 0.65 -2.28 7.19
C LEU A 62 0.28 -0.93 6.57
N VAL A 63 0.20 0.10 7.39
CA VAL A 63 0.07 1.50 6.94
C VAL A 63 1.04 2.36 7.73
N ILE A 64 1.78 3.22 7.04
CA ILE A 64 2.60 4.27 7.65
C ILE A 64 2.09 5.60 7.12
N ILE A 65 1.86 6.57 8.01
CA ILE A 65 1.43 7.93 7.65
C ILE A 65 2.41 8.91 8.26
N ASP A 66 3.03 9.72 7.39
CA ASP A 66 3.91 10.86 7.71
C ASP A 66 5.04 10.57 8.71
N ASP A 67 5.51 9.32 8.79
CA ASP A 67 6.44 8.84 9.83
C ASP A 67 5.96 9.14 11.28
N VAL A 68 4.66 9.35 11.48
CA VAL A 68 4.02 9.66 12.78
C VAL A 68 3.12 8.51 13.26
N TYR A 69 2.46 7.83 12.33
CA TYR A 69 1.52 6.77 12.62
C TYR A 69 1.89 5.50 11.88
N LEU A 70 1.89 4.38 12.61
CA LEU A 70 2.14 3.04 12.08
C LEU A 70 1.00 2.11 12.52
N SER A 71 0.26 1.58 11.57
CA SER A 71 -0.68 0.48 11.77
C SER A 71 -0.06 -0.82 11.27
N ILE A 72 -0.13 -1.87 12.08
CA ILE A 72 0.31 -3.22 11.70
C ILE A 72 -0.64 -4.26 12.27
N GLY A 73 -1.04 -5.24 11.47
CA GLY A 73 -1.96 -6.27 11.96
C GLY A 73 -2.41 -7.28 10.91
N SER A 74 -3.61 -7.81 11.12
CA SER A 74 -4.21 -8.83 10.26
C SER A 74 -5.13 -8.26 9.18
N ALA A 75 -5.70 -7.06 9.41
CA ALA A 75 -6.73 -6.49 8.56
C ALA A 75 -6.22 -6.14 7.16
N ASN A 76 -6.71 -6.83 6.13
CA ASN A 76 -6.45 -6.48 4.73
C ASN A 76 -7.12 -5.15 4.38
N TRP A 77 -6.59 -4.45 3.37
CA TRP A 77 -7.23 -3.26 2.83
C TRP A 77 -8.37 -3.62 1.86
N ASN A 78 -9.42 -4.24 2.39
CA ASN A 78 -10.62 -4.63 1.69
C ASN A 78 -11.83 -4.47 2.61
N ARG A 79 -13.04 -4.64 2.07
CA ARG A 79 -14.26 -4.50 2.85
C ARG A 79 -14.45 -5.63 3.87
N ARG A 80 -14.02 -6.84 3.51
CA ARG A 80 -14.11 -8.03 4.35
C ARG A 80 -13.42 -7.83 5.70
N SER A 81 -12.14 -7.48 5.70
CA SER A 81 -11.36 -7.23 6.92
C SER A 81 -11.83 -5.97 7.65
N MET A 82 -12.36 -4.97 6.95
CA MET A 82 -12.78 -3.71 7.57
C MET A 82 -14.22 -3.74 8.12
N THR A 83 -15.01 -4.79 7.85
CA THR A 83 -16.43 -4.81 8.25
C THR A 83 -16.97 -6.16 8.70
N ALA A 84 -16.35 -7.28 8.30
CA ALA A 84 -16.94 -8.61 8.45
C ALA A 84 -16.08 -9.59 9.25
N ASP A 85 -14.82 -9.77 8.85
CA ASP A 85 -13.91 -10.67 9.55
C ASP A 85 -13.46 -10.05 10.88
N PRO A 86 -13.32 -10.84 11.96
CA PRO A 86 -12.65 -10.37 13.16
C PRO A 86 -11.16 -10.16 12.87
N GLU A 87 -10.69 -8.94 13.04
CA GLU A 87 -9.30 -8.54 12.80
C GLU A 87 -8.70 -7.86 14.02
N LEU A 88 -7.37 -7.85 14.12
CA LEU A 88 -6.66 -7.11 15.14
C LEU A 88 -5.46 -6.38 14.54
N ASN A 89 -5.38 -5.08 14.81
CA ASN A 89 -4.24 -4.25 14.48
C ASN A 89 -3.69 -3.57 15.74
N ALA A 90 -2.37 -3.40 15.78
CA ALA A 90 -1.69 -2.52 16.70
C ALA A 90 -1.47 -1.17 16.02
N GLU A 91 -1.88 -0.11 16.71
CA GLU A 91 -1.75 1.26 16.25
C GLU A 91 -0.69 1.97 17.08
N VAL A 92 0.39 2.38 16.44
CA VAL A 92 1.59 2.91 17.09
C VAL A 92 1.75 4.38 16.76
N VAL A 93 1.73 5.19 17.81
CA VAL A 93 2.13 6.60 17.80
C VAL A 93 3.28 6.72 18.80
N ASP A 94 4.44 7.10 18.31
CA ASP A 94 5.67 7.09 19.11
C ASP A 94 5.79 8.38 19.95
N GLY A 95 6.14 8.22 21.22
CA GLY A 95 6.46 9.35 22.11
C GLY A 95 7.88 9.87 21.88
N ASP A 96 8.78 8.99 21.42
CA ASP A 96 10.13 9.39 21.04
C ASP A 96 10.11 9.96 19.61
N THR A 97 10.74 11.12 19.45
CA THR A 97 10.74 11.84 18.18
C THR A 97 12.14 12.19 17.69
N VAL A 98 12.25 12.38 16.38
CA VAL A 98 13.47 12.78 15.69
C VAL A 98 13.17 13.84 14.63
N LYS A 99 14.18 14.64 14.26
CA LYS A 99 14.09 15.55 13.11
C LYS A 99 14.40 14.79 11.82
N ALA A 100 13.44 14.73 10.91
CA ALA A 100 13.64 14.20 9.57
C ALA A 100 14.43 15.21 8.69
N PRO A 101 15.05 14.76 7.58
CA PRO A 101 15.80 15.62 6.65
C PRO A 101 14.98 16.80 6.08
N GLU A 102 13.67 16.61 5.92
CA GLU A 102 12.72 17.67 5.56
C GLU A 102 12.45 18.72 6.67
N GLY A 103 13.12 18.62 7.83
CA GLY A 103 13.01 19.58 8.95
C GLY A 103 11.81 19.36 9.88
N VAL A 104 10.97 18.36 9.59
CA VAL A 104 9.78 18.02 10.37
C VAL A 104 10.13 17.08 11.51
N THR A 105 9.47 17.23 12.65
CA THR A 105 9.58 16.29 13.77
C THR A 105 8.64 15.11 13.54
N VAL A 106 9.16 13.90 13.57
CA VAL A 106 8.43 12.65 13.30
C VAL A 106 8.69 11.62 14.39
N GLY A 107 7.90 10.54 14.44
CA GLY A 107 8.10 9.44 15.39
C GLY A 107 9.34 8.62 15.03
N LYS A 108 10.14 8.25 16.03
CA LYS A 108 11.38 7.50 15.81
C LYS A 108 11.12 6.11 15.24
N LEU A 109 10.17 5.37 15.81
CA LEU A 109 9.82 4.02 15.41
C LEU A 109 9.15 3.95 14.03
N PRO A 110 8.09 4.72 13.70
CA PRO A 110 7.52 4.68 12.36
C PRO A 110 8.53 5.05 11.27
N ARG A 111 9.40 6.04 11.53
CA ARG A 111 10.50 6.41 10.63
C ARG A 111 11.50 5.28 10.41
N ASP A 112 12.06 4.71 11.48
CA ASP A 112 13.02 3.60 11.39
C ASP A 112 12.40 2.41 10.64
N PHE A 113 11.12 2.08 10.93
CA PHE A 113 10.40 1.03 10.25
C PHE A 113 10.30 1.28 8.74
N ARG A 114 9.91 2.50 8.33
CA ARG A 114 9.88 2.88 6.90
C ARG A 114 11.26 2.72 6.27
N ILE A 115 12.33 3.22 6.89
CA ILE A 115 13.69 3.14 6.33
C ILE A 115 14.08 1.69 6.10
N ARG A 116 13.88 0.80 7.08
CA ARG A 116 14.20 -0.63 6.94
C ARG A 116 13.40 -1.29 5.82
N LYS A 117 12.13 -0.93 5.65
CA LYS A 117 11.33 -1.41 4.50
C LYS A 117 11.90 -0.91 3.18
N PHE A 118 12.37 0.34 3.13
CA PHE A 118 13.00 0.87 1.92
C PHE A 118 14.37 0.23 1.67
N VAL A 119 15.15 -0.11 2.70
CA VAL A 119 16.39 -0.90 2.57
C VAL A 119 16.08 -2.24 1.90
N GLU A 120 15.09 -2.98 2.41
CA GLU A 120 14.64 -4.26 1.84
C GLU A 120 14.25 -4.13 0.36
N MET A 121 13.49 -3.10 0.02
CA MET A 121 12.94 -2.91 -1.33
C MET A 121 13.96 -2.37 -2.34
N THR A 122 14.89 -1.52 -1.90
CA THR A 122 15.82 -0.79 -2.78
C THR A 122 17.22 -1.37 -2.82
N GLY A 123 17.63 -2.12 -1.78
CA GLY A 123 18.99 -2.57 -1.58
C GLY A 123 19.99 -1.46 -1.21
N LEU A 124 19.52 -0.25 -0.92
CA LEU A 124 20.37 0.84 -0.41
C LEU A 124 20.62 0.67 1.09
N SER A 125 21.71 1.25 1.60
CA SER A 125 21.99 1.22 3.04
C SER A 125 21.01 2.07 3.83
N TYR A 126 20.88 1.78 5.13
CA TYR A 126 20.03 2.53 6.04
C TYR A 126 20.45 4.01 6.07
N GLU A 127 21.74 4.29 6.22
CA GLU A 127 22.31 5.63 6.35
C GLU A 127 22.02 6.48 5.11
N LYS A 128 22.11 5.86 3.93
CA LYS A 128 21.81 6.53 2.66
C LYS A 128 20.34 6.91 2.56
N LEU A 129 19.43 6.04 3.02
CA LEU A 129 17.99 6.30 2.99
C LEU A 129 17.53 7.23 4.13
N ASP A 130 18.23 7.23 5.25
CA ASP A 130 17.93 8.11 6.39
C ASP A 130 18.37 9.55 6.12
N ALA A 131 19.44 9.75 5.35
CA ALA A 131 19.89 11.08 4.92
C ALA A 131 18.98 11.74 3.86
N MET A 132 18.08 10.97 3.21
CA MET A 132 17.17 11.46 2.19
C MET A 132 15.88 12.03 2.79
N THR A 133 15.34 13.06 2.16
CA THR A 133 13.93 13.43 2.38
C THR A 133 13.02 12.29 1.98
N PHE A 134 11.78 12.28 2.50
CA PHE A 134 10.81 11.25 2.13
C PHE A 134 10.60 11.11 0.61
N VAL A 135 10.53 12.23 -0.12
CA VAL A 135 10.30 12.21 -1.58
C VAL A 135 11.50 11.63 -2.33
N GLU A 136 12.72 12.01 -1.96
CA GLU A 136 13.95 11.45 -2.56
C GLU A 136 14.06 9.94 -2.30
N ALA A 137 13.77 9.50 -1.08
CA ALA A 137 13.73 8.08 -0.73
C ALA A 137 12.64 7.32 -1.51
N ALA A 138 11.47 7.94 -1.71
CA ALA A 138 10.38 7.38 -2.50
C ALA A 138 10.73 7.27 -4.00
N ASP A 139 11.55 8.16 -4.54
CA ASP A 139 12.05 8.08 -5.91
C ASP A 139 13.03 6.90 -6.10
N GLN A 140 13.73 6.50 -5.05
CA GLN A 140 14.58 5.29 -5.10
C GLN A 140 13.78 4.00 -5.33
N LEU A 141 12.50 3.94 -4.97
CA LEU A 141 11.65 2.78 -5.29
C LEU A 141 11.42 2.64 -6.79
N ALA A 142 11.25 3.76 -7.52
CA ALA A 142 11.13 3.73 -8.98
C ALA A 142 12.42 3.24 -9.63
N ILE A 143 13.58 3.70 -9.13
CA ILE A 143 14.89 3.23 -9.59
C ILE A 143 15.10 1.75 -9.23
N ALA A 144 14.68 1.32 -8.05
CA ALA A 144 14.75 -0.08 -7.64
C ALA A 144 13.90 -0.97 -8.57
N ALA A 145 12.72 -0.51 -8.98
CA ALA A 145 11.83 -1.25 -9.87
C ALA A 145 12.45 -1.61 -11.23
N THR A 146 13.42 -0.83 -11.71
CA THR A 146 14.11 -1.08 -13.00
C THR A 146 15.34 -1.97 -12.87
N LYS A 147 15.86 -2.17 -11.65
CA LYS A 147 17.08 -2.94 -11.39
C LYS A 147 16.75 -4.42 -11.19
N ALA A 148 17.40 -5.30 -11.94
CA ALA A 148 17.25 -6.75 -11.79
C ALA A 148 17.64 -7.27 -10.39
N SER A 149 18.59 -6.61 -9.72
CA SER A 149 19.13 -7.02 -8.41
C SER A 149 18.19 -6.81 -7.22
N THR A 150 17.12 -6.01 -7.37
CA THR A 150 16.18 -5.71 -6.28
C THR A 150 14.93 -6.59 -6.35
N ILE A 151 14.08 -6.55 -5.32
CA ILE A 151 12.83 -7.33 -5.28
C ILE A 151 11.65 -6.65 -5.98
N LEU A 152 11.70 -5.34 -6.21
CA LEU A 152 10.53 -4.52 -6.52
C LEU A 152 10.27 -4.40 -8.03
N ALA A 153 9.00 -4.28 -8.44
CA ALA A 153 8.55 -4.02 -9.79
C ALA A 153 7.38 -3.03 -9.79
N VAL A 154 7.17 -2.30 -10.89
CA VAL A 154 5.98 -1.45 -11.06
C VAL A 154 4.74 -2.33 -11.23
N ASN A 155 3.69 -2.07 -10.44
CA ASN A 155 2.44 -2.81 -10.55
C ASN A 155 1.54 -2.16 -11.61
N ASN A 156 1.47 -2.79 -12.78
CA ASN A 156 0.74 -2.28 -13.93
C ASN A 156 -0.74 -2.67 -13.89
N VAL A 157 -1.51 -2.06 -12.99
CA VAL A 157 -2.96 -2.29 -12.87
C VAL A 157 -3.68 -1.70 -14.09
N LYS A 158 -4.23 -2.51 -14.98
CA LYS A 158 -4.89 -2.03 -16.22
C LYS A 158 -6.34 -2.48 -16.29
N HIS A 159 -7.17 -1.69 -16.97
CA HIS A 159 -8.50 -2.13 -17.37
C HIS A 159 -8.38 -3.41 -18.20
N ARG A 160 -9.26 -4.39 -17.96
CA ARG A 160 -9.36 -5.60 -18.78
C ARG A 160 -10.77 -5.68 -19.35
N TRP A 161 -10.86 -6.06 -20.63
CA TRP A 161 -12.12 -6.13 -21.35
C TRP A 161 -13.15 -7.01 -20.62
N TYR A 162 -12.72 -8.08 -19.96
CA TYR A 162 -13.60 -9.01 -19.25
C TYR A 162 -14.12 -8.49 -17.89
N PHE A 163 -13.80 -7.27 -17.44
CA PHE A 163 -14.29 -6.77 -16.15
C PHE A 163 -15.83 -6.69 -16.04
N PHE A 164 -16.55 -6.66 -17.16
CA PHE A 164 -18.02 -6.75 -17.14
C PHE A 164 -18.55 -8.12 -16.66
N THR A 165 -17.75 -9.19 -16.75
CA THR A 165 -18.16 -10.53 -16.29
C THR A 165 -18.03 -10.71 -14.77
N ILE A 166 -17.22 -9.87 -14.11
CA ILE A 166 -17.05 -9.90 -12.65
C ILE A 166 -18.23 -9.17 -12.00
N THR A 167 -19.19 -9.94 -11.50
CA THR A 167 -20.47 -9.42 -11.00
C THR A 167 -20.38 -8.98 -9.54
N GLU A 168 -21.43 -8.28 -9.09
CA GLU A 168 -21.60 -7.89 -7.69
C GLU A 168 -21.80 -9.12 -6.78
N SER A 169 -22.46 -10.18 -7.26
CA SER A 169 -22.61 -11.43 -6.52
C SER A 169 -21.26 -12.08 -6.22
N MET A 170 -20.33 -12.08 -7.18
CA MET A 170 -18.96 -12.55 -6.97
C MET A 170 -18.22 -11.71 -5.92
N ARG A 171 -18.41 -10.38 -5.95
CA ARG A 171 -17.84 -9.48 -4.94
C ARG A 171 -18.32 -9.81 -3.53
N LYS A 172 -19.62 -10.05 -3.36
CA LYS A 172 -20.21 -10.31 -2.04
C LYS A 172 -19.68 -11.59 -1.40
N ILE A 173 -19.23 -12.55 -2.19
CA ILE A 173 -18.61 -13.79 -1.70
C ILE A 173 -17.18 -13.53 -1.23
N SER A 174 -16.42 -12.71 -1.97
CA SER A 174 -14.97 -12.53 -1.73
C SER A 174 -14.58 -11.31 -0.91
N ASP A 175 -15.43 -10.29 -0.93
CA ASP A 175 -15.29 -9.02 -0.23
C ASP A 175 -16.66 -8.56 0.32
N PRO A 176 -17.28 -9.37 1.22
CA PRO A 176 -18.57 -9.05 1.81
C PRO A 176 -18.55 -7.70 2.55
N GLN A 177 -19.72 -7.10 2.69
CA GLN A 177 -19.95 -5.98 3.59
C GLN A 177 -20.92 -6.41 4.68
N PHE A 178 -20.51 -6.31 5.94
CA PHE A 178 -21.46 -6.35 7.04
C PHE A 178 -21.69 -4.93 7.53
N ASN A 179 -22.95 -4.56 7.68
CA ASN A 179 -23.34 -3.30 8.28
C ASN A 179 -24.03 -3.62 9.59
N CYS A 180 -23.84 -2.77 10.60
CA CYS A 180 -24.70 -2.81 11.76
C CYS A 180 -26.12 -2.40 11.31
N ASN A 181 -27.03 -3.35 11.22
CA ASN A 181 -28.45 -3.03 11.15
C ASN A 181 -28.84 -2.61 12.57
N GLY A 182 -29.41 -1.42 12.76
CA GLY A 182 -29.69 -0.79 14.07
C GLY A 182 -30.68 -1.52 14.99
N ASN A 183 -30.88 -2.84 14.82
CA ASN A 183 -31.73 -3.70 15.63
C ASN A 183 -30.92 -4.58 16.60
N ALA A 184 -29.68 -4.23 16.90
CA ALA A 184 -28.95 -4.82 18.02
C ALA A 184 -29.36 -4.10 19.31
N SER A 185 -30.48 -4.53 19.87
CA SER A 185 -30.87 -4.31 21.27
C SER A 185 -30.50 -5.53 22.09
#